data_AF-A0A7C3TLP9-F1
#
_entry.id   AF-A0A7C3TLP9-F1
#
_cell.length_a   1.000
_cell.length_b   1.000
_cell.length_c   1.000
_cell.angle_alpha   90.00
_cell.angle_beta   90.00
_cell.angle_gamma   90.00
#
_symmetry.space_group_name_H-M   'P 1'
#
loop_
_entity.id
_entity.type
_entity.pdbx_description
1 polymer ?
#
loop_
_entity_poly.entity_id
_entity_poly.type
_entity_poly.pdbx_seq_one_letter_code
_entity_poly.pdbx_strand_id
1 'polypeptide(L)' 'MPLKTPAEYIESIRKLKRTVYLFGQTIENTVDHPIIKPSLNAVAMTYALAQKDEYKDIMTAQSHITGNIINRFTHIHQS' A
#
# COMPACT_ATOMS: atom_id res chain seq x y z
N MET A 1 -9.57 -9.78 -4.01
CA MET A 1 -9.16 -9.59 -2.60
C MET A 1 -9.86 -8.35 -2.08
N PRO A 2 -10.37 -8.37 -0.83
CA PRO A 2 -10.91 -7.17 -0.22
C PRO A 2 -9.81 -6.09 -0.08
N LEU A 3 -10.24 -4.83 -0.01
CA LEU A 3 -9.37 -3.68 0.23
C LEU A 3 -8.63 -3.86 1.57
N LYS A 4 -7.29 -3.86 1.53
CA LYS A 4 -6.46 -4.05 2.73
C LYS A 4 -6.63 -2.91 3.73
N THR A 5 -6.48 -3.23 5.02
CA THR A 5 -6.23 -2.24 6.07
C THR A 5 -4.78 -1.72 6.00
N PRO A 6 -4.45 -0.59 6.65
CA PRO A 6 -3.07 -0.13 6.79
C PRO A 6 -2.14 -1.19 7.39
N ALA A 7 -2.61 -1.91 8.42
CA ALA A 7 -1.84 -2.97 9.07
C ALA A 7 -1.60 -4.15 8.12
N GLU A 8 -2.64 -4.58 7.39
CA GLU A 8 -2.52 -5.65 6.39
C GLU A 8 -1.59 -5.26 5.23
N TYR A 9 -1.58 -3.99 4.83
CA TYR A 9 -0.61 -3.49 3.86
C TYR A 9 0.82 -3.63 4.37
N ILE A 10 1.13 -3.09 5.56
CA ILE A 10 2.47 -3.17 6.16
C ILE A 10 2.92 -4.62 6.35
N GLU A 11 2.04 -5.47 6.88
CA GLU A 11 2.33 -6.90 7.05
C GLU A 11 2.54 -7.62 5.72
N SER A 12 1.82 -7.23 4.66
CA SER A 12 2.08 -7.78 3.33
C SER A 12 3.44 -7.38 2.78
N ILE A 13 3.98 -6.22 3.15
CA ILE A 13 5.35 -5.83 2.80
C ILE A 13 6.37 -6.63 3.63
N ARG A 14 6.12 -6.80 4.93
CA ARG A 14 6.99 -7.57 5.84
C ARG A 14 7.18 -9.02 5.39
N LYS A 15 6.14 -9.63 4.81
CA LYS A 15 6.18 -11.01 4.30
C LYS A 15 6.99 -11.18 3.01
N LEU A 16 7.35 -10.09 2.33
CA LEU A 16 8.07 -10.18 1.07
C LEU A 16 9.56 -10.38 1.33
N LYS A 17 10.10 -11.48 0.82
CA LYS A 17 11.54 -11.78 0.84
C LYS A 17 12.25 -10.94 -0.22
N ARG A 18 12.62 -9.71 0.14
CA ARG A 18 13.31 -8.77 -0.75
C ARG A 18 14.70 -8.50 -0.21
N THR A 19 15.70 -8.60 -1.09
CA THR A 19 17.03 -8.07 -0.81
C THR A 19 17.01 -6.58 -1.12
N VAL A 20 17.14 -5.74 -0.08
CA VAL A 20 17.07 -4.29 -0.20
C VAL A 20 18.44 -3.71 0.10
N TYR A 21 18.93 -2.85 -0.79
CA TYR A 21 20.19 -2.13 -0.64
C TYR A 21 19.93 -0.66 -0.37
N LEU A 22 20.59 -0.11 0.64
CA LEU A 22 20.57 1.31 0.97
C LEU A 22 22.00 1.79 1.21
N PHE A 23 22.42 2.84 0.50
CA PHE A 23 23.80 3.35 0.53
C PHE A 23 24.89 2.28 0.30
N GLY A 24 24.62 1.33 -0.60
CA GLY A 24 25.55 0.25 -0.94
C GLY A 24 25.58 -0.93 0.05
N GLN A 25 24.73 -0.92 1.08
CA GLN A 25 24.64 -2.00 2.07
C GLN A 25 23.29 -2.69 2.03
N THR A 26 23.28 -4.01 2.21
CA THR A 26 22.03 -4.77 2.38
C THR A 26 21.45 -4.48 3.77
N ILE A 27 20.14 -4.26 3.86
CA ILE A 27 19.44 -4.08 5.13
C ILE A 27 18.50 -5.25 5.42
N GLU A 28 18.49 -5.73 6.66
CA GLU A 28 17.63 -6.86 7.07
C GLU A 28 16.21 -6.40 7.41
N ASN A 29 16.09 -5.33 8.22
CA ASN A 29 14.79 -4.82 8.64
C ASN A 29 14.29 -3.69 7.73
N THR A 30 13.78 -4.05 6.55
CA THR A 30 13.31 -3.07 5.55
C THR A 30 12.11 -2.24 6.05
N VAL A 31 11.11 -2.88 6.67
CA VAL A 31 9.84 -2.22 7.03
C VAL A 31 10.00 -1.22 8.15
N ASP A 32 10.82 -1.55 9.15
CA ASP A 32 11.02 -0.67 10.31
C ASP A 32 12.25 0.26 10.14
N HIS A 33 12.95 0.20 8.99
CA HIS A 33 14.11 1.06 8.72
C HIS A 33 13.70 2.54 8.73
N PRO A 34 14.39 3.43 9.46
CA PRO A 34 13.97 4.82 9.66
C PRO A 34 13.85 5.64 8.36
N ILE A 35 14.61 5.28 7.32
CA ILE A 35 14.53 5.92 5.99
C ILE A 35 13.33 5.41 5.16
N ILE A 36 12.91 4.16 5.36
CA ILE A 36 11.89 3.51 4.53
C ILE A 36 10.50 3.66 5.15
N LYS A 37 10.43 3.56 6.49
CA LYS A 37 9.19 3.63 7.25
C LYS A 37 8.31 4.84 6.91
N PRO A 38 8.83 6.08 6.74
CA PRO A 38 8.01 7.22 6.36
C PRO A 38 7.28 7.03 5.03
N SER A 39 7.95 6.47 4.02
CA SER A 39 7.34 6.17 2.72
C SER A 39 6.26 5.10 2.82
N LEU A 40 6.49 4.05 3.62
CA LEU A 40 5.48 3.02 3.89
C LEU A 40 4.27 3.61 4.61
N ASN A 41 4.47 4.51 5.57
CA ASN A 41 3.38 5.19 6.27
C ASN A 41 2.55 6.06 5.31
N ALA A 42 3.19 6.79 4.39
CA ALA A 42 2.49 7.60 3.39
C ALA A 42 1.57 6.74 2.51
N VAL A 43 2.05 5.57 2.06
CA VAL A 43 1.21 4.63 1.30
C VAL A 43 0.13 4.00 2.17
N ALA A 44 0.44 3.63 3.41
CA ALA A 44 -0.52 3.07 4.37
C ALA A 44 -1.71 4.02 4.64
N MET A 45 -1.48 5.34 4.62
CA MET A 45 -2.55 6.33 4.75
C MET A 45 -3.57 6.25 3.61
N THR A 46 -3.18 5.85 2.40
CA THR A 46 -4.15 5.66 1.31
C THR A 46 -5.15 4.54 1.62
N TYR A 47 -4.68 3.46 2.27
CA TYR A 47 -5.55 2.38 2.73
C TYR A 47 -6.44 2.84 3.90
N ALA A 48 -5.90 3.65 4.81
CA ALA A 48 -6.66 4.19 5.95
C ALA A 48 -7.82 5.07 5.48
N LEU A 49 -7.55 6.01 4.57
CA LEU A 49 -8.56 6.92 4.05
C LEU A 49 -9.60 6.19 3.19
N ALA A 50 -9.20 5.14 2.47
CA ALA A 50 -10.13 4.31 1.70
C ALA A 50 -11.15 3.53 2.56
N GLN A 51 -10.92 3.42 3.87
CA GLN A 51 -11.87 2.82 4.81
C GLN A 51 -12.86 3.81 5.41
N LYS A 52 -12.64 5.11 5.21
CA LYS A 52 -13.55 6.15 5.71
C LYS A 52 -14.63 6.42 4.68
N ASP A 53 -15.90 6.34 5.09
CA ASP A 53 -17.03 6.55 4.19
C ASP A 53 -16.99 7.96 3.54
N GLU A 54 -16.53 8.97 4.27
CA GLU A 54 -16.34 10.35 3.76
C GLU A 54 -15.40 10.45 2.55
N TYR A 55 -14.44 9.53 2.40
CA TYR A 55 -13.45 9.56 1.30
C TYR A 55 -13.57 8.37 0.35
N LYS A 56 -14.54 7.48 0.55
CA LYS A 56 -14.63 6.20 -0.16
C LYS A 56 -14.73 6.37 -1.67
N ASP A 57 -15.51 7.36 -2.11
CA ASP A 57 -15.63 7.81 -3.51
C ASP A 57 -14.25 8.04 -4.16
N ILE A 58 -13.45 8.92 -3.54
CA ILE A 58 -12.21 9.41 -4.13
C ILE A 58 -11.03 8.46 -3.90
N MET A 59 -11.09 7.64 -2.85
CA MET A 59 -10.01 6.73 -2.46
C MET A 59 -10.15 5.32 -3.04
N THR A 60 -11.31 4.96 -3.58
CA THR A 60 -11.55 3.64 -4.19
C THR A 60 -11.93 3.76 -5.66
N ALA A 61 -11.78 2.65 -6.39
CA ALA A 61 -12.24 2.51 -7.77
C ALA A 61 -12.65 1.05 -8.03
N GLN A 62 -13.52 0.83 -9.01
CA GLN A 62 -13.83 -0.52 -9.47
C GLN A 62 -12.74 -1.00 -10.44
N SER A 63 -12.16 -2.15 -10.16
CA SER A 63 -11.17 -2.78 -11.04
C SER A 63 -11.83 -3.27 -12.34
N HIS A 64 -11.39 -2.76 -13.50
CA HIS A 64 -11.86 -3.27 -14.80
C HIS A 64 -11.43 -4.73 -15.08
N ILE A 65 -10.43 -5.24 -14.37
CA ILE A 65 -9.92 -6.61 -14.52
C ILE A 65 -10.75 -7.60 -13.69
N THR A 66 -11.15 -7.22 -12.48
CA THR A 66 -11.75 -8.17 -11.50
C THR A 66 -13.15 -7.81 -11.02
N GLY A 67 -13.66 -6.62 -11.35
CA GLY A 67 -14.95 -6.11 -10.87
C GLY A 67 -14.98 -5.70 -9.39
N ASN A 68 -13.92 -5.98 -8.63
CA ASN A 68 -13.83 -5.66 -7.20
C ASN A 68 -13.54 -4.18 -6.96
N ILE A 69 -13.99 -3.66 -5.81
CA ILE A 69 -13.54 -2.37 -5.28
C ILE A 69 -12.10 -2.50 -4.80
N ILE A 70 -11.22 -1.64 -5.32
CA ILE A 70 -9.80 -1.59 -4.99
C ILE A 70 -9.39 -0.18 -4.54
N ASN A 71 -8.19 -0.05 -3.97
CA ASN A 71 -7.61 1.25 -3.70
C ASN A 71 -7.35 1.97 -5.04
N ARG A 72 -7.79 3.22 -5.18
CA ARG A 72 -7.65 3.98 -6.43
C ARG A 72 -6.20 4.14 -6.85
N PHE A 73 -5.25 4.18 -5.91
CA PHE A 73 -3.81 4.21 -6.19
C PHE A 73 -3.32 3.03 -7.04
N THR A 74 -4.04 1.90 -7.00
CA THR A 74 -3.72 0.68 -7.75
C THR A 74 -4.56 0.51 -9.03
N HIS A 75 -5.42 1.48 -9.34
CA HIS A 75 -6.30 1.43 -10.49
C HIS A 75 -5.55 1.87 -11.76
N ILE A 76 -5.72 1.13 -12.85
CA ILE A 76 -5.20 1.51 -14.17
C ILE A 76 -6.21 2.47 -14.80
N HIS A 77 -5.82 3.72 -15.03
CA HIS A 77 -6.66 4.74 -15.67
C HIS A 77 -7.19 4.27 -17.03
N GLN A 78 -8.46 4.59 -17.30
CA GLN A 78 -9.19 4.16 -18.52
C GLN A 78 -9.54 5.32 -19.45
N SER A 79 -9.03 6.54 -19.17
CA SER A 79 -9.25 7.77 -19.91
C SER A 79 -8.16 8.78 -19.59
#